data_AF-A0A4P6HDG0-F1
#
_entry.id   AF-A0A4P6HDG0-F1
#
_cell.length_a   1.000
_cell.length_b   1.000
_cell.length_c   1.000
_cell.angle_alpha   90.00
_cell.angle_beta   90.00
_cell.angle_gamma   90.00
#
_symmetry.space_group_name_H-M   'P 1'
#
loop_
_entity.id
_entity.type
_entity.pdbx_description
1 polymer ?
#
loop_
_entity_poly.entity_id
_entity_poly.type
_entity_poly.pdbx_seq_one_letter_code
_entity_poly.pdbx_strand_id
1 'polypeptide(L)'
;MISAGQVLFKLTSARAGAADLAGLIATILDPYLLAAFAIYGIGTIVWVYVLKSVPLTVAYPFMAMTFCVVPLLAWGLLGEALTLRYMLGTALIVGGLIVINA
;
A
#
# COMPACT_ATOMS: atom_id res chain seq x y z
N MET A 1 -7.47 -0.09 -1.08
CA MET A 1 -7.08 -1.41 -1.64
C MET A 1 -5.58 -1.64 -1.55
N ILE A 2 -4.75 -0.87 -2.27
CA ILE A 2 -3.27 -0.96 -2.19
C ILE A 2 -2.78 -0.81 -0.74
N SER A 3 -3.29 0.20 -0.01
CA SER A 3 -2.88 0.41 1.38
C SER A 3 -3.26 -0.72 2.33
N ALA A 4 -4.39 -1.39 2.08
CA ALA A 4 -4.78 -2.56 2.86
C ALA A 4 -3.86 -3.75 2.58
N GLY A 5 -3.48 -3.98 1.32
CA GLY A 5 -2.54 -5.03 0.97
C GLY A 5 -1.13 -4.79 1.54
N GLN A 6 -0.68 -3.52 1.66
CA GLN A 6 0.59 -3.20 2.35
C GLN A 6 0.59 -3.61 3.82
N VAL A 7 -0.52 -3.40 4.53
CA VAL A 7 -0.68 -3.86 5.93
C VAL A 7 -0.63 -5.40 6.00
N LEU A 8 -1.28 -6.10 5.07
CA LEU A 8 -1.27 -7.56 5.01
C LEU A 8 0.13 -8.13 4.70
N PHE A 9 0.91 -7.50 3.82
CA PHE A 9 2.30 -7.87 3.61
C PHE A 9 3.14 -7.70 4.88
N LYS A 10 2.91 -6.61 5.63
CA LYS A 10 3.61 -6.40 6.90
C LYS A 10 3.26 -7.47 7.94
N LEU A 11 1.99 -7.87 8.02
CA LEU A 11 1.54 -8.97 8.88
C LEU A 11 2.13 -10.33 8.45
N THR A 12 2.20 -10.59 7.14
CA THR A 12 2.85 -11.79 6.59
C THR A 12 4.33 -11.81 6.99
N SER A 13 5.03 -10.68 6.81
CA SER A 13 6.44 -10.56 7.14
C SER A 13 6.73 -10.78 8.62
N ALA A 14 5.81 -10.42 9.52
CA ALA A 14 5.96 -10.66 10.95
C ALA A 14 5.74 -12.14 11.33
N ARG A 15 5.09 -12.92 10.47
CA ARG A 15 4.77 -14.35 10.65
C ARG A 15 5.68 -15.28 9.83
N ALA A 16 6.46 -14.72 8.92
CA ALA A 16 7.38 -15.47 8.08
C ALA A 16 8.41 -16.22 8.96
N GLY A 17 8.53 -17.53 8.70
CA GLY A 17 9.42 -18.43 9.45
C GLY A 17 10.86 -18.42 8.92
N ALA A 18 11.57 -19.53 9.15
CA ALA A 18 12.93 -19.71 8.64
C ALA A 18 13.00 -19.60 7.10
N ALA A 19 14.14 -19.14 6.59
CA ALA A 19 14.40 -19.03 5.15
C ALA A 19 14.80 -20.39 4.52
N ASP A 20 14.16 -21.47 4.95
CA ASP A 20 14.28 -22.80 4.36
C ASP A 20 13.05 -23.10 3.47
N LEU A 21 13.08 -24.24 2.79
CA LEU A 21 12.01 -24.61 1.85
C LEU A 21 10.65 -24.73 2.57
N ALA A 22 10.64 -25.26 3.79
CA ALA A 22 9.42 -25.43 4.57
C ALA A 22 8.82 -24.07 5.01
N GLY A 23 9.65 -23.15 5.50
CA GLY A 23 9.25 -21.81 5.87
C GLY A 23 8.81 -20.96 4.69
N LEU A 24 9.42 -21.15 3.51
CA LEU A 24 9.00 -20.49 2.28
C LEU A 24 7.62 -20.98 1.82
N ILE A 25 7.38 -22.29 1.82
CA ILE A 25 6.06 -22.86 1.52
C ILE A 25 5.01 -22.35 2.52
N ALA A 26 5.32 -22.35 3.81
CA ALA A 26 4.43 -21.84 4.85
C ALA A 26 4.10 -20.35 4.65
N THR A 27 5.07 -19.55 4.23
CA THR A 27 4.87 -18.12 3.94
C THR A 27 4.00 -17.91 2.70
N ILE A 28 4.22 -18.70 1.63
CA ILE A 28 3.38 -18.66 0.42
C ILE A 28 1.91 -18.99 0.74
N LEU A 29 1.69 -19.92 1.65
CA LEU A 29 0.35 -20.34 2.08
C LEU A 29 -0.22 -19.50 3.23
N ASP A 30 0.47 -18.45 3.68
CA ASP A 30 -0.05 -17.58 4.74
C ASP A 30 -1.32 -16.86 4.26
N PRO A 31 -2.41 -16.89 5.03
CA PRO A 31 -3.69 -16.34 4.60
C PRO A 31 -3.65 -14.82 4.36
N TYR A 32 -2.77 -14.08 5.06
CA TYR A 32 -2.62 -12.64 4.81
C TYR A 32 -1.91 -12.38 3.49
N LEU A 33 -0.92 -13.20 3.11
CA LEU A 33 -0.25 -13.08 1.82
C LEU A 33 -1.22 -13.37 0.67
N LEU A 34 -1.99 -14.46 0.78
CA LEU A 34 -3.00 -14.83 -0.22
C LEU A 34 -4.08 -13.75 -0.34
N ALA A 35 -4.55 -13.19 0.77
CA ALA A 35 -5.48 -12.07 0.76
C ALA A 35 -4.87 -10.80 0.14
N ALA A 36 -3.60 -10.50 0.42
CA ALA A 36 -2.88 -9.39 -0.19
C ALA A 36 -2.81 -9.56 -1.71
N PHE A 37 -2.46 -10.75 -2.19
CA PHE A 37 -2.43 -11.05 -3.62
C PHE A 37 -3.82 -10.97 -4.28
N ALA A 38 -4.87 -11.45 -3.62
CA ALA A 38 -6.24 -11.29 -4.15
C ALA A 38 -6.62 -9.80 -4.28
N ILE A 39 -6.33 -8.99 -3.26
CA ILE A 39 -6.57 -7.53 -3.25
C ILE A 39 -5.80 -6.84 -4.38
N TYR A 40 -4.53 -7.19 -4.57
CA TYR A 40 -3.70 -6.63 -5.63
C TYR A 40 -4.14 -7.09 -7.02
N GLY A 41 -4.55 -8.35 -7.17
CA GLY A 41 -5.06 -8.91 -8.41
C GLY A 41 -6.36 -8.22 -8.85
N ILE A 42 -7.35 -8.17 -7.96
CA ILE A 42 -8.60 -7.40 -8.19
C ILE A 42 -8.25 -5.94 -8.50
N GLY A 43 -7.29 -5.39 -7.77
CA GLY A 43 -6.91 -4.01 -7.94
C GLY A 43 -6.28 -3.67 -9.26
N THR A 44 -5.48 -4.58 -9.78
CA THR A 44 -4.87 -4.46 -11.10
C THR A 44 -5.96 -4.44 -12.17
N ILE A 45 -6.96 -5.31 -12.05
CA ILE A 45 -8.10 -5.35 -12.98
C ILE A 45 -8.85 -4.01 -12.93
N VAL A 46 -9.25 -3.55 -11.74
CA VAL A 46 -9.92 -2.25 -11.57
C VAL A 46 -9.10 -1.11 -12.15
N TRP A 47 -7.79 -1.10 -11.90
CA TRP A 47 -6.88 -0.07 -12.39
C TRP A 47 -6.81 -0.02 -13.92
N VAL A 48 -6.73 -1.18 -14.59
CA VAL A 48 -6.76 -1.26 -16.06
C VAL A 48 -8.04 -0.62 -16.62
N TYR A 49 -9.20 -0.87 -16.00
CA TYR A 49 -10.45 -0.26 -16.42
C TYR A 49 -10.51 1.25 -16.15
N VAL A 50 -9.98 1.71 -15.03
CA VAL A 50 -9.88 3.15 -14.72
C VAL A 50 -9.02 3.86 -15.76
N LEU A 51 -7.86 3.31 -16.10
CA LEU A 51 -6.93 3.90 -17.06
C LEU A 51 -7.46 3.93 -18.49
N LYS A 52 -8.50 3.15 -18.81
CA LYS A 52 -9.21 3.25 -20.09
C LYS A 52 -9.96 4.57 -20.24
N SER A 53 -10.40 5.16 -19.13
CA SER A 53 -11.27 6.34 -19.11
C SER A 53 -10.62 7.58 -18.48
N VAL A 54 -9.55 7.40 -17.70
CA VAL A 54 -8.86 8.48 -16.99
C VAL A 54 -7.40 8.55 -17.45
N PRO A 55 -6.92 9.71 -17.91
CA PRO A 55 -5.51 9.90 -18.26
C PRO A 55 -4.59 9.59 -17.07
N LEU A 56 -3.43 8.98 -17.35
CA LEU A 56 -2.44 8.66 -16.31
C LEU A 56 -2.02 9.88 -15.49
N THR A 57 -1.92 11.06 -16.10
CA THR A 57 -1.58 12.32 -15.44
C THR A 57 -2.57 12.73 -14.35
N VAL A 58 -3.84 12.35 -14.49
CA VAL A 58 -4.89 12.60 -13.49
C VAL A 58 -4.93 11.48 -12.46
N ALA A 59 -4.71 10.24 -12.87
CA ALA A 59 -4.83 9.08 -11.99
C ALA A 59 -3.62 8.91 -11.03
N TYR A 60 -2.40 9.23 -11.47
CA TYR A 60 -1.18 9.08 -10.67
C TYR A 60 -1.13 9.95 -9.40
N PRO A 61 -1.61 11.21 -9.39
CA PRO A 61 -1.77 11.99 -8.16
C PRO A 61 -2.55 11.24 -7.07
N PHE A 62 -3.65 10.55 -7.42
CA PHE A 62 -4.40 9.75 -6.44
C PHE A 62 -3.60 8.55 -5.93
N MET A 63 -2.77 7.92 -6.79
CA MET A 63 -1.82 6.89 -6.35
C MET A 63 -0.80 7.46 -5.37
N ALA A 64 -0.29 8.68 -5.58
CA ALA A 64 0.68 9.30 -4.68
C ALA A 64 0.10 9.52 -3.26
N MET A 65 -1.20 9.72 -3.11
CA MET A 65 -1.85 9.78 -1.78
C MET A 65 -1.69 8.50 -0.96
N THR A 66 -1.42 7.35 -1.60
CA THR A 66 -1.14 6.11 -0.85
C THR A 66 0.11 6.23 0.02
N PHE A 67 1.10 7.06 -0.36
CA PHE A 67 2.27 7.36 0.47
C PHE A 67 1.91 8.09 1.76
N CYS A 68 0.75 8.75 1.81
CA CYS A 68 0.21 9.39 3.01
C CYS A 68 -0.66 8.40 3.82
N VAL A 69 -1.53 7.65 3.14
CA VAL A 69 -2.51 6.76 3.80
C VAL A 69 -1.86 5.51 4.40
N VAL A 70 -0.88 4.89 3.74
CA VAL A 70 -0.26 3.64 4.22
C VAL A 70 0.37 3.81 5.60
N PRO A 71 1.23 4.82 5.85
CA PRO A 71 1.86 4.97 7.16
C PRO A 71 0.88 5.43 8.24
N LEU A 72 -0.18 6.18 7.90
CA LEU A 72 -1.26 6.48 8.85
C LEU A 72 -1.99 5.21 9.29
N LEU A 73 -2.25 4.28 8.37
CA LEU A 73 -2.80 2.97 8.71
C LEU A 73 -1.81 2.13 9.52
N ALA A 74 -0.52 2.17 9.19
CA ALA A 74 0.51 1.47 9.96
C ALA A 74 0.62 2.01 11.40
N TRP A 75 0.52 3.33 11.58
CA TRP A 75 0.46 3.94 12.90
C TRP A 75 -0.78 3.51 13.69
N GLY A 76 -1.97 3.57 13.08
CA GLY A 76 -3.22 3.24 13.75
C GLY A 76 -3.45 1.75 14.00
N LEU A 77 -3.04 0.87 13.07
CA LEU A 77 -3.31 -0.58 13.13
C LEU A 77 -2.13 -1.40 13.65
N LEU A 78 -0.90 -0.96 13.40
CA LEU A 78 0.32 -1.69 13.76
C LEU A 78 1.11 -1.01 14.88
N GLY A 79 0.72 0.21 15.28
CA GLY A 79 1.41 0.97 16.34
C GLY A 79 2.78 1.52 15.91
N GLU A 80 3.07 1.60 14.61
CA GLU A 80 4.35 2.13 14.12
C GLU A 80 4.46 3.64 14.37
N ALA A 81 5.57 4.10 14.98
CA ALA A 81 5.74 5.52 15.30
C ALA A 81 5.87 6.40 14.04
N LEU A 82 5.03 7.44 13.95
CA LEU A 82 5.17 8.49 12.93
C LEU A 82 6.16 9.55 13.39
N THR A 83 7.13 9.85 12.53
CA THR A 83 8.11 10.90 12.81
C THR A 83 7.59 12.26 12.33
N LEU A 84 8.07 13.34 12.96
CA LEU A 84 7.76 14.70 12.51
C LEU A 84 8.21 14.96 11.07
N ARG A 85 9.34 14.35 10.65
CA ARG A 85 9.82 14.42 9.27
C ARG A 85 8.83 13.80 8.29
N TYR A 86 8.22 12.69 8.66
CA TYR A 86 7.20 12.05 7.84
C TYR A 86 5.97 12.96 7.68
N MET A 87 5.47 13.57 8.76
CA MET A 87 4.36 14.52 8.69
C MET A 87 4.65 15.72 7.78
N LEU A 88 5.86 16.28 7.85
CA LEU A 88 6.30 17.35 6.95
C LEU A 88 6.33 16.89 5.49
N GLY A 89 6.88 15.70 5.23
CA GLY A 89 6.88 15.11 3.88
C GLY A 89 5.47 14.88 3.34
N THR A 90 4.56 14.37 4.16
CA THR A 90 3.14 14.20 3.83
C THR A 90 2.51 15.54 3.45
N ALA A 91 2.76 16.61 4.21
CA ALA A 91 2.25 17.94 3.89
C ALA A 91 2.78 18.45 2.54
N LEU A 92 4.06 18.21 2.22
CA LEU A 92 4.64 18.57 0.92
C LEU A 92 4.01 17.76 -0.24
N ILE A 93 3.77 16.45 -0.06
CA ILE A 93 3.10 15.62 -1.06
C ILE A 93 1.68 16.14 -1.33
N VAL A 94 0.92 16.43 -0.28
CA VAL A 94 -0.45 16.97 -0.40
C VAL A 94 -0.42 18.35 -1.06
N GLY A 95 0.53 19.22 -0.69
CA GLY A 95 0.72 20.52 -1.33
C GLY A 95 1.03 20.39 -2.83
N GLY A 96 1.93 19.48 -3.21
CA GLY A 96 2.23 19.20 -4.62
C GLY A 96 1.01 18.68 -5.38
N LEU A 97 0.19 17.84 -4.75
CA LEU A 97 -1.07 17.35 -5.32
C LEU A 97 -2.08 18.48 -5.58
N ILE A 98 -2.19 19.43 -4.65
CA ILE A 98 -3.06 20.62 -4.81
C ILE A 98 -2.59 21.42 -6.01
N VAL A 99 -1.29 21.68 -6.15
CA VAL A 99 -0.74 22.43 -7.30
C VAL A 99 -0.98 21.72 -8.63
N ILE A 100 -0.87 20.38 -8.66
CA ILE A 100 -1.11 19.60 -9.88
C ILE A 100 -2.58 19.61 -10.30
N ASN A 101 -3.52 19.70 -9.35
CA ASN A 101 -4.96 19.62 -9.59
C ASN A 101 -5.68 20.97 -9.51
N ALA A 102 -4.95 22.07 -9.30
CA ALA A 102 -5.46 23.44 -9.36
C ALA A 102 -5.46 23.95 -10.80
#